data_AF-A0A944SYV1-F1
#
_entry.id   AF-A0A944SYV1-F1
#
_cell.length_a   1.000
_cell.length_b   1.000
_cell.length_c   1.000
_cell.angle_alpha   90.00
_cell.angle_beta   90.00
_cell.angle_gamma   90.00
#
_symmetry.space_group_name_H-M   'P 1'
#
loop_
_entity.id
_entity.type
_entity.pdbx_description
1 polymer ?
#
loop_
_entity_poly.entity_id
_entity_poly.type
_entity_poly.pdbx_seq_one_letter_code
_entity_poly.pdbx_strand_id
1 'polypeptide(L)'
;MSKSNKKNKTLFVVLMFYSFTLLLNPLLINDLYANTNKNSHLIDEDHLDDEEDDVGDQGQPCPKIRQVSPAPKEFKNKISPLRNEPRNLKKGKVLFRLKARKACKFCHGMEGKGDGSMADLAHKPPRNLTCKKYMNKITDGELFWVIKEGIDEAGMPSYKHLSDKKIWQLIQYIRTFSS
;
A
#
# COMPACT_ATOMS: atom_id res chain seq x y z
N MET A 1 50.13 -5.71 -42.69
CA MET A 1 48.74 -6.10 -42.30
C MET A 1 48.12 -5.09 -41.33
N SER A 2 46.97 -4.53 -41.71
CA SER A 2 45.82 -4.12 -40.88
C SER A 2 45.99 -3.12 -39.70
N LYS A 3 45.91 -1.81 -40.00
CA LYS A 3 45.49 -0.77 -39.02
C LYS A 3 44.27 0.05 -39.47
N SER A 4 43.68 -0.24 -40.64
CA SER A 4 42.59 0.55 -41.23
C SER A 4 41.17 0.14 -40.79
N ASN A 5 40.97 -1.04 -40.20
CA ASN A 5 39.64 -1.62 -39.97
C ASN A 5 39.00 -1.26 -38.60
N LYS A 6 39.71 -0.53 -37.72
CA LYS A 6 39.19 -0.23 -36.36
C LYS A 6 38.46 1.11 -36.26
N LYS A 7 38.86 2.12 -37.02
CA LYS A 7 38.24 3.46 -36.99
C LYS A 7 36.84 3.49 -37.62
N ASN A 8 36.63 2.71 -38.68
CA ASN A 8 35.36 2.69 -39.40
C ASN A 8 34.26 1.95 -38.63
N LYS A 9 34.62 0.97 -37.78
CA LYS A 9 33.68 0.25 -36.91
C LYS A 9 33.17 1.12 -35.76
N THR A 10 34.04 1.92 -35.15
CA THR A 10 33.63 2.83 -34.06
C THR A 10 32.74 3.97 -34.58
N LEU A 11 33.04 4.49 -35.78
CA LEU A 11 32.22 5.56 -36.41
C LEU A 11 30.82 5.06 -36.79
N PHE A 12 30.69 3.81 -37.27
CA PHE A 12 29.40 3.22 -37.61
C PHE A 12 28.50 2.97 -36.39
N VAL A 13 29.10 2.58 -35.25
CA VAL A 13 28.36 2.34 -34.00
C VAL A 13 27.84 3.65 -33.41
N VAL A 14 28.61 4.74 -33.44
CA VAL A 14 28.18 6.06 -32.91
C VAL A 14 27.04 6.67 -33.75
N LEU A 15 27.06 6.51 -35.08
CA LEU A 15 25.98 6.99 -35.97
C LEU A 15 24.66 6.25 -35.76
N MET A 16 24.70 4.95 -35.41
CA MET A 16 23.50 4.17 -35.10
C MET A 16 22.86 4.53 -33.74
N PHE A 17 23.65 4.97 -32.75
CA PHE A 17 23.13 5.43 -31.47
C PHE A 17 22.55 6.85 -31.53
N TYR A 18 23.16 7.76 -32.31
CA TYR A 18 22.68 9.14 -32.45
C TYR A 18 21.41 9.29 -33.31
N SER A 19 21.13 8.33 -34.19
CA SER A 19 19.89 8.32 -34.99
C SER A 19 18.68 7.76 -34.23
N PHE A 20 18.90 7.00 -33.15
CA PHE A 20 17.82 6.43 -32.34
C PHE A 20 17.26 7.40 -31.28
N THR A 21 17.97 8.48 -30.94
CA THR A 21 17.53 9.47 -29.94
C THR A 21 16.78 10.67 -30.52
N LEU A 22 16.61 10.76 -31.84
CA LEU A 22 15.94 11.88 -32.52
C LEU A 22 14.54 11.54 -33.06
N LEU A 23 14.03 10.32 -32.82
CA LEU A 23 12.72 9.85 -33.29
C LEU A 23 11.76 9.42 -32.17
N LEU A 24 11.99 9.86 -30.93
CA LEU A 24 11.05 9.67 -29.82
C LEU A 24 10.59 11.02 -29.28
N ASN A 25 9.51 11.51 -29.92
CA ASN A 25 8.42 12.32 -29.36
C ASN A 25 8.72 13.74 -28.85
N PRO A 26 8.46 14.75 -29.70
CA PRO A 26 7.81 15.97 -29.28
C PRO A 26 6.29 15.73 -29.30
N LEU A 27 5.62 15.61 -28.15
CA LEU A 27 4.18 15.82 -27.94
C LEU A 27 3.81 15.29 -26.55
N LEU A 28 3.61 16.20 -25.59
CA LEU A 28 2.69 16.09 -24.43
C LEU A 28 3.08 17.13 -23.36
N ILE A 29 2.91 18.40 -23.70
CA ILE A 29 2.68 19.46 -22.71
C ILE A 29 1.58 20.33 -23.28
N ASN A 30 0.32 19.98 -22.97
CA ASN A 30 -0.86 20.84 -22.96
C ASN A 30 -2.07 20.01 -22.51
N ASP A 31 -2.01 19.53 -21.26
CA ASP A 31 -3.18 19.07 -20.49
C ASP A 31 -3.16 19.69 -19.07
N LEU A 32 -2.56 20.87 -18.97
CA LEU A 32 -2.98 21.80 -17.93
C LEU A 32 -4.21 22.51 -18.49
N TYR A 33 -5.27 22.60 -17.67
CA TYR A 33 -6.43 23.47 -17.83
C TYR A 33 -7.74 22.86 -18.35
N ALA A 34 -8.30 21.86 -17.65
CA ALA A 34 -9.76 21.74 -17.46
C ALA A 34 -10.12 20.63 -16.46
N ASN A 35 -10.12 20.91 -15.16
CA ASN A 35 -11.08 20.26 -14.26
C ASN A 35 -11.39 21.17 -13.07
N THR A 36 -12.17 22.23 -13.34
CA THR A 36 -12.85 22.99 -12.31
C THR A 36 -14.14 22.26 -11.94
N ASN A 37 -14.08 21.60 -10.78
CA ASN A 37 -15.14 21.57 -9.77
C ASN A 37 -16.44 22.29 -10.18
N LYS A 38 -17.49 21.51 -10.45
CA LYS A 38 -18.86 21.83 -10.07
C LYS A 38 -19.55 20.57 -9.58
N ASN A 39 -19.44 20.32 -8.29
CA ASN A 39 -20.33 19.43 -7.57
C ASN A 39 -21.48 20.29 -7.01
N SER A 40 -22.66 20.21 -7.61
CA SER A 40 -23.90 20.77 -7.05
C SER A 40 -24.97 19.70 -7.11
N HIS A 41 -25.06 18.92 -6.05
CA HIS A 41 -26.22 18.09 -5.80
C HIS A 41 -26.69 18.35 -4.38
N LEU A 42 -27.77 19.10 -4.29
CA LEU A 42 -28.55 19.39 -3.09
C LEU A 42 -29.12 18.07 -2.57
N ILE A 43 -28.99 17.82 -1.26
CA ILE A 43 -29.80 16.83 -0.55
C ILE A 43 -30.21 17.50 0.76
N ASP A 44 -31.52 17.61 0.91
CA ASP A 44 -32.25 18.19 2.04
C ASP A 44 -32.06 17.38 3.34
N GLU A 45 -32.22 18.09 4.46
CA GLU A 45 -32.14 17.60 5.84
C GLU A 45 -33.43 16.94 6.30
N ASP A 46 -33.37 15.68 6.74
CA ASP A 46 -34.28 15.11 7.76
C ASP A 46 -33.99 13.63 8.08
N HIS A 47 -33.23 13.35 9.14
CA HIS A 47 -33.67 12.53 10.29
C HIS A 47 -32.59 12.45 11.36
N LEU A 48 -32.94 12.90 12.58
CA LEU A 48 -32.20 12.67 13.80
C LEU A 48 -32.30 11.20 14.19
N ASP A 49 -31.18 10.58 14.58
CA ASP A 49 -31.13 9.51 15.58
C ASP A 49 -29.76 9.57 16.27
N ASP A 50 -29.78 9.51 17.59
CA ASP A 50 -28.73 9.89 18.53
C ASP A 50 -27.47 9.01 18.48
N GLU A 51 -26.31 9.58 18.20
CA GLU A 51 -25.02 9.09 18.73
C GLU A 51 -24.17 10.28 19.19
N GLU A 52 -23.77 10.28 20.46
CA GLU A 52 -22.94 11.31 21.09
C GLU A 52 -21.62 11.50 20.31
N ASP A 53 -21.51 12.63 19.61
CA ASP A 53 -20.30 13.06 18.94
C ASP A 53 -19.29 13.60 19.96
N ASP A 54 -18.34 12.75 20.36
CA ASP A 54 -17.05 13.19 20.89
C ASP A 54 -16.26 13.86 19.75
N VAL A 55 -16.37 15.19 19.69
CA VAL A 55 -15.70 16.05 18.73
C VAL A 55 -14.19 16.05 18.99
N GLY A 56 -13.44 15.31 18.16
CA GLY A 56 -11.99 15.32 18.27
C GLY A 56 -11.17 14.46 17.31
N ASP A 57 -11.38 14.53 15.99
CA ASP A 57 -10.30 14.31 15.01
C ASP A 57 -10.75 14.76 13.61
N GLN A 58 -10.09 15.76 13.02
CA GLN A 58 -10.26 16.13 11.60
C GLN A 58 -9.55 15.10 10.71
N GLY A 59 -9.89 13.82 10.89
CA GLY A 59 -9.42 12.69 10.12
C GLY A 59 -10.55 12.15 9.24
N GLN A 60 -10.24 11.77 8.01
CA GLN A 60 -11.16 11.06 7.11
C GLN A 60 -11.92 9.97 7.92
N PRO A 61 -13.26 9.99 7.96
CA PRO A 61 -14.03 9.05 8.76
C PRO A 61 -13.65 7.62 8.39
N CYS A 62 -13.38 6.80 9.41
CA CYS A 62 -12.96 5.44 9.20
C CYS A 62 -14.00 4.69 8.34
N PRO A 63 -13.64 4.18 7.15
CA PRO A 63 -14.61 3.54 6.26
C PRO A 63 -15.32 2.38 6.95
N LYS A 64 -16.62 2.20 6.65
CA LYS A 64 -17.52 1.23 7.29
C LYS A 64 -16.91 -0.18 7.38
N ILE A 65 -17.28 -0.90 8.45
CA ILE A 65 -16.79 -2.24 8.80
C ILE A 65 -16.89 -3.18 7.59
N ARG A 66 -15.78 -3.86 7.27
CA ARG A 66 -15.77 -4.93 6.28
C ARG A 66 -16.01 -6.24 6.98
N GLN A 67 -17.01 -6.97 6.50
CA GLN A 67 -17.23 -8.34 6.92
C GLN A 67 -16.22 -9.23 6.18
N VAL A 68 -15.24 -9.73 6.91
CA VAL A 68 -14.31 -10.79 6.49
C VAL A 68 -14.27 -11.82 7.60
N SER A 69 -13.88 -13.05 7.25
CA SER A 69 -13.79 -14.14 8.20
C SER A 69 -12.85 -13.76 9.34
N PRO A 70 -13.26 -13.92 10.62
CA PRO A 70 -12.41 -13.58 11.75
C PRO A 70 -11.25 -14.57 11.86
N ALA A 71 -10.13 -14.12 12.43
CA ALA A 71 -9.03 -15.03 12.73
C ALA A 71 -9.46 -16.08 13.78
N PRO A 72 -8.91 -17.30 13.73
CA PRO A 72 -9.15 -18.32 14.73
C PRO A 72 -8.77 -17.86 16.14
N LYS A 73 -9.50 -18.35 17.16
CA LYS A 73 -9.38 -17.87 18.55
C LYS A 73 -7.97 -18.05 19.11
N GLU A 74 -7.25 -19.08 18.70
CA GLU A 74 -5.88 -19.37 19.12
C GLU A 74 -4.87 -18.27 18.76
N PHE A 75 -5.16 -17.45 17.73
CA PHE A 75 -4.29 -16.34 17.35
C PHE A 75 -4.52 -15.10 18.19
N LYS A 76 -5.66 -14.94 18.87
CA LYS A 76 -5.94 -13.74 19.69
C LYS A 76 -4.91 -13.51 20.80
N ASN A 77 -4.38 -14.58 21.37
CA ASN A 77 -3.39 -14.53 22.45
C ASN A 77 -1.94 -14.65 21.95
N LYS A 78 -1.72 -14.69 20.63
CA LYS A 78 -0.39 -14.85 20.06
C LYS A 78 0.37 -13.51 20.14
N ILE A 79 1.46 -13.51 20.91
CA ILE A 79 2.31 -12.33 21.10
C ILE A 79 3.57 -12.38 20.22
N SER A 80 4.07 -11.21 19.85
CA SER A 80 5.34 -11.07 19.13
C SER A 80 6.51 -11.45 20.04
N PRO A 81 7.42 -12.34 19.61
CA PRO A 81 8.67 -12.60 20.33
C PRO A 81 9.74 -11.52 20.07
N LEU A 82 9.46 -10.53 19.21
CA LEU A 82 10.42 -9.51 18.83
C LEU A 82 10.33 -8.30 19.76
N ARG A 83 11.49 -7.85 20.25
CA ARG A 83 11.64 -6.56 20.90
C ARG A 83 11.27 -5.40 19.96
N ASN A 84 10.74 -4.33 20.54
CA ASN A 84 10.47 -3.07 19.85
C ASN A 84 11.79 -2.30 19.69
N GLU A 85 12.44 -2.53 18.55
CA GLU A 85 13.77 -2.00 18.24
C GLU A 85 13.75 -1.34 16.86
N PRO A 86 14.47 -0.22 16.65
CA PRO A 86 14.51 0.49 15.36
C PRO A 86 14.87 -0.41 14.17
N ARG A 87 15.70 -1.43 14.41
CA ARG A 87 16.09 -2.42 13.38
C ARG A 87 14.91 -3.26 12.88
N ASN A 88 14.01 -3.67 13.77
CA ASN A 88 12.84 -4.47 13.39
C ASN A 88 11.84 -3.61 12.61
N LEU A 89 11.60 -2.38 13.08
CA LEU A 89 10.78 -1.40 12.40
C LEU A 89 11.28 -1.09 10.98
N LYS A 90 12.59 -0.83 10.81
CA LYS A 90 13.21 -0.58 9.49
C LYS A 90 13.02 -1.77 8.54
N LYS A 91 13.16 -3.00 9.03
CA LYS A 91 12.93 -4.21 8.24
C LYS A 91 11.46 -4.36 7.85
N GLY A 92 10.53 -4.09 8.76
CA GLY A 92 9.09 -4.05 8.50
C GLY A 92 8.74 -3.06 7.39
N LYS A 93 9.26 -1.83 7.49
CA LYS A 93 9.09 -0.78 6.47
C LYS A 93 9.54 -1.23 5.09
N VAL A 94 10.71 -1.88 5.00
CA VAL A 94 11.24 -2.40 3.73
C VAL A 94 10.36 -3.52 3.16
N LEU A 95 9.86 -4.43 4.01
CA LEU A 95 8.94 -5.48 3.58
C LEU A 95 7.63 -4.89 3.04
N PHE A 96 7.02 -3.96 3.78
CA PHE A 96 5.75 -3.33 3.43
C PHE A 96 5.83 -2.56 2.10
N ARG A 97 6.94 -1.83 1.89
CA ARG A 97 7.08 -0.93 0.73
C ARG A 97 7.66 -1.60 -0.51
N LEU A 98 8.48 -2.66 -0.36
CA LEU A 98 9.34 -3.12 -1.46
C LEU A 98 9.47 -4.65 -1.56
N LYS A 99 9.79 -5.34 -0.45
CA LYS A 99 10.37 -6.70 -0.54
C LYS A 99 9.39 -7.86 -0.42
N ALA A 100 8.13 -7.63 -0.03
CA ALA A 100 7.13 -8.69 -0.12
C ALA A 100 6.72 -8.89 -1.59
N ARG A 101 6.49 -10.14 -2.02
CA ARG A 101 6.22 -10.49 -3.44
C ARG A 101 5.09 -9.68 -4.08
N LYS A 102 4.10 -9.30 -3.29
CA LYS A 102 3.10 -8.27 -3.59
C LYS A 102 3.20 -7.26 -2.45
N ALA A 103 4.03 -6.23 -2.60
CA ALA A 103 4.30 -5.32 -1.49
C ALA A 103 3.01 -4.67 -0.97
N CYS A 104 2.86 -4.61 0.36
CA CYS A 104 1.63 -4.16 1.03
C CYS A 104 1.19 -2.77 0.56
N LYS A 105 2.15 -1.88 0.25
CA LYS A 105 1.91 -0.52 -0.25
C LYS A 105 1.02 -0.47 -1.51
N PHE A 106 1.02 -1.51 -2.34
CA PHE A 106 0.28 -1.47 -3.60
C PHE A 106 -1.22 -1.45 -3.35
N CYS A 107 -1.71 -2.05 -2.26
CA CYS A 107 -3.11 -1.99 -1.87
C CYS A 107 -3.32 -1.00 -0.71
N HIS A 108 -2.47 -1.06 0.32
CA HIS A 108 -2.66 -0.24 1.52
C HIS A 108 -2.13 1.20 1.41
N GLY A 109 -1.47 1.55 0.31
CA GLY A 109 -0.86 2.87 0.13
C GLY A 109 0.46 3.05 0.89
N MET A 110 1.21 4.10 0.55
CA MET A 110 2.49 4.40 1.21
C MET A 110 2.34 4.94 2.63
N GLU A 111 1.18 5.53 2.89
CA GLU A 111 0.76 6.13 4.16
C GLU A 111 -0.22 5.24 4.93
N GLY A 112 -0.52 4.03 4.41
CA GLY A 112 -1.41 3.09 5.07
C GLY A 112 -2.91 3.40 4.94
N LYS A 113 -3.30 4.36 4.09
CA LYS A 113 -4.70 4.84 3.97
C LYS A 113 -5.64 3.89 3.23
N GLY A 114 -5.12 2.82 2.61
CA GLY A 114 -5.94 1.90 1.82
C GLY A 114 -6.17 2.37 0.38
N ASP A 115 -5.35 3.30 -0.09
CA ASP A 115 -5.43 4.05 -1.36
C ASP A 115 -4.26 3.73 -2.29
N GLY A 116 -3.69 2.51 -2.17
CA GLY A 116 -2.60 2.10 -3.03
C GLY A 116 -3.02 1.96 -4.50
N SER A 117 -2.06 1.95 -5.42
CA SER A 117 -2.30 1.86 -6.87
C SER A 117 -3.07 0.61 -7.35
N MET A 118 -3.26 -0.37 -6.49
CA MET A 118 -4.03 -1.60 -6.71
C MET A 118 -5.21 -1.73 -5.74
N ALA A 119 -5.61 -0.67 -5.05
CA ALA A 119 -6.72 -0.69 -4.10
C ALA A 119 -8.04 -1.08 -4.77
N ASP A 120 -8.28 -0.55 -5.97
CA ASP A 120 -9.52 -0.79 -6.73
C ASP A 120 -9.58 -2.18 -7.40
N LEU A 121 -8.46 -2.91 -7.41
CA LEU A 121 -8.40 -4.28 -7.94
C LEU A 121 -8.84 -5.33 -6.89
N ALA A 122 -8.96 -4.93 -5.62
CA ALA A 122 -9.36 -5.82 -4.55
C ALA A 122 -10.88 -6.00 -4.53
N HIS A 123 -11.38 -7.23 -4.30
CA HIS A 123 -12.82 -7.51 -4.22
C HIS A 123 -13.52 -6.69 -3.12
N LYS A 124 -12.78 -6.36 -2.07
CA LYS A 124 -13.19 -5.42 -1.02
C LYS A 124 -12.06 -4.42 -0.85
N PRO A 125 -12.36 -3.13 -0.58
CA PRO A 125 -11.30 -2.14 -0.53
C PRO A 125 -10.27 -2.49 0.58
N PRO A 126 -9.00 -2.09 0.46
CA PRO A 126 -7.99 -2.41 1.48
C PRO A 126 -8.26 -1.70 2.81
N ARG A 127 -7.82 -2.29 3.94
CA ARG A 127 -7.95 -1.64 5.26
C ARG A 127 -7.15 -0.34 5.30
N ASN A 128 -7.81 0.74 5.72
CA ASN A 128 -7.13 1.93 6.20
C ASN A 128 -6.47 1.61 7.56
N LEU A 129 -5.14 1.47 7.53
CA LEU A 129 -4.27 1.16 8.67
C LEU A 129 -4.06 2.36 9.61
N THR A 130 -4.46 3.57 9.20
CA THR A 130 -4.42 4.77 10.05
C THR A 130 -5.63 4.89 10.97
N CYS A 131 -6.70 4.14 10.70
CA CYS A 131 -7.90 4.18 11.52
C CYS A 131 -7.67 3.52 12.89
N LYS A 132 -7.42 4.33 13.91
CA LYS A 132 -7.20 3.89 15.30
C LYS A 132 -8.38 3.11 15.87
N LYS A 133 -9.63 3.57 15.65
CA LYS A 133 -10.87 2.93 16.13
C LYS A 133 -10.99 1.46 15.73
N TYR A 134 -10.47 1.08 14.56
CA TYR A 134 -10.45 -0.31 14.10
C TYR A 134 -9.15 -1.02 14.45
N MET A 135 -8.00 -0.42 14.13
CA MET A 135 -6.71 -1.10 14.27
C MET A 135 -6.41 -1.45 15.73
N ASN A 136 -6.83 -0.62 16.70
CA ASN A 136 -6.61 -0.89 18.12
C ASN A 136 -7.47 -2.04 18.67
N LYS A 137 -8.56 -2.41 17.98
CA LYS A 137 -9.42 -3.55 18.35
C LYS A 137 -8.89 -4.89 17.82
N ILE A 138 -7.98 -4.87 16.86
CA ILE A 138 -7.38 -6.08 16.28
C ILE A 138 -6.10 -6.36 17.05
N THR A 139 -5.95 -7.56 17.59
CA THR A 139 -4.74 -7.98 18.29
C THR A 139 -3.58 -8.23 17.33
N ASP A 140 -2.36 -8.18 17.84
CA ASP A 140 -1.14 -8.47 17.06
C ASP A 140 -1.13 -9.88 16.46
N GLY A 141 -1.67 -10.85 17.20
CA GLY A 141 -1.79 -12.22 16.72
C GLY A 141 -2.86 -12.41 15.64
N GLU A 142 -3.96 -11.66 15.69
CA GLU A 142 -4.93 -11.61 14.59
C GLU A 142 -4.31 -11.00 13.33
N LEU A 143 -3.54 -9.90 13.45
CA LEU A 143 -2.79 -9.35 12.32
C LEU A 143 -1.78 -10.35 11.75
N PHE A 144 -1.12 -11.11 12.62
CA PHE A 144 -0.21 -12.17 12.19
C PHE A 144 -0.91 -13.22 11.32
N TRP A 145 -2.08 -13.67 11.75
CA TRP A 145 -2.88 -14.63 10.98
C TRP A 145 -3.32 -14.05 9.64
N VAL A 146 -3.89 -12.84 9.64
CA VAL A 146 -4.35 -12.15 8.42
C VAL A 146 -3.22 -11.98 7.40
N ILE A 147 -2.02 -11.59 7.84
CA ILE A 147 -0.86 -11.45 6.95
C ILE A 147 -0.39 -12.83 6.46
N LYS A 148 -0.34 -13.83 7.33
CA LYS A 148 0.16 -15.15 6.96
C LYS A 148 -0.77 -15.84 5.97
N GLU A 149 -2.05 -15.89 6.27
CA GLU A 149 -3.05 -16.62 5.49
C GLU A 149 -3.59 -15.79 4.32
N GLY A 150 -3.64 -14.46 4.43
CA GLY A 150 -4.36 -13.62 3.48
C GLY A 150 -5.86 -13.56 3.81
N ILE A 151 -6.62 -12.91 2.92
CA ILE A 151 -8.07 -12.82 2.98
C ILE A 151 -8.59 -12.97 1.55
N ASP A 152 -8.92 -14.20 1.16
CA ASP A 152 -9.30 -14.52 -0.22
C ASP A 152 -10.57 -13.78 -0.65
N GLU A 153 -11.56 -13.65 0.24
CA GLU A 153 -12.80 -12.91 -0.03
C GLU A 153 -12.60 -11.40 -0.20
N ALA A 154 -11.44 -10.87 0.20
CA ALA A 154 -11.05 -9.47 0.00
C ALA A 154 -9.95 -9.30 -1.06
N GLY A 155 -9.44 -10.39 -1.65
CA GLY A 155 -8.32 -10.33 -2.60
C GLY A 155 -6.96 -10.03 -1.95
N MET A 156 -6.83 -10.14 -0.62
CA MET A 156 -5.55 -9.99 0.05
C MET A 156 -4.75 -11.29 -0.03
N PRO A 157 -3.57 -11.32 -0.67
CA PRO A 157 -2.82 -12.55 -0.86
C PRO A 157 -2.21 -13.08 0.45
N SER A 158 -1.98 -14.39 0.51
CA SER A 158 -1.18 -15.02 1.56
C SER A 158 0.31 -14.61 1.49
N TYR A 159 0.92 -14.44 2.67
CA TYR A 159 2.36 -14.22 2.81
C TYR A 159 3.10 -15.37 3.52
N LYS A 160 2.62 -16.62 3.41
CA LYS A 160 3.28 -17.84 3.93
C LYS A 160 4.75 -18.02 3.53
N HIS A 161 5.17 -17.39 2.43
CA HIS A 161 6.57 -17.37 1.98
C HIS A 161 7.50 -16.50 2.87
N LEU A 162 6.94 -15.64 3.71
CA LEU A 162 7.68 -14.90 4.73
C LEU A 162 7.79 -15.73 5.99
N SER A 163 8.96 -15.70 6.64
CA SER A 163 9.12 -16.30 7.96
C SER A 163 8.33 -15.51 9.01
N ASP A 164 7.96 -16.18 10.10
CA ASP A 164 7.22 -15.56 11.22
C ASP A 164 7.89 -14.28 11.73
N LYS A 165 9.23 -14.29 11.83
CA LYS A 165 10.02 -13.11 12.19
C LYS A 165 9.78 -11.92 11.24
N LYS A 166 9.64 -12.15 9.95
CA LYS A 166 9.37 -11.08 8.96
C LYS A 166 7.93 -10.58 9.08
N ILE A 167 6.97 -11.45 9.37
CA ILE A 167 5.58 -11.06 9.63
C ILE A 167 5.50 -10.19 10.89
N TRP A 168 6.18 -10.57 11.98
CA TRP A 168 6.25 -9.72 13.17
C TRP A 168 6.91 -8.36 12.93
N GLN A 169 7.93 -8.30 12.07
CA GLN A 169 8.53 -7.02 11.65
C GLN A 169 7.54 -6.17 10.85
N LEU A 170 6.75 -6.77 9.96
CA LEU A 170 5.66 -6.08 9.25
C LEU A 170 4.64 -5.50 10.25
N ILE A 171 4.21 -6.27 11.24
CA ILE A 171 3.23 -5.84 12.25
C ILE A 171 3.75 -4.65 13.05
N GLN A 172 5.00 -4.68 13.52
CA GLN A 172 5.60 -3.52 14.20
C GLN A 172 5.56 -2.25 13.33
N TYR A 173 5.76 -2.36 12.01
CA TYR A 173 5.64 -1.22 11.11
C TYR A 173 4.18 -0.81 10.86
N ILE A 174 3.27 -1.77 10.66
CA ILE A 174 1.83 -1.50 10.47
C ILE A 174 1.26 -0.73 11.66
N ARG A 175 1.66 -1.07 12.88
CA ARG A 175 1.23 -0.37 14.10
C ARG A 175 1.58 1.11 14.10
N THR A 176 2.65 1.52 13.42
CA THR A 176 3.02 2.95 13.36
C THR A 176 2.04 3.84 12.60
N PHE A 177 1.14 3.26 11.80
CA PHE A 177 0.10 4.04 11.11
C PHE A 177 -1.05 4.47 12.04
N SER A 178 -1.28 3.73 13.13
CA SER A 178 -2.40 3.92 14.07
C SER A 178 -1.96 4.01 15.54
N SER A 179 -0.65 4.23 15.76
CA SER A 179 -0.11 4.57 17.10
C SER A 179 -0.59 5.96 17.52
#